data_AF-A0A537LE88-F1
#
_entry.id   AF-A0A537LE88-F1
#
_cell.length_a   1.000
_cell.length_b   1.000
_cell.length_c   1.000
_cell.angle_alpha   90.00
_cell.angle_beta   90.00
_cell.angle_gamma   90.00
#
_symmetry.space_group_name_H-M   'P 1'
#
loop_
_entity.id
_entity.type
_entity.pdbx_description
1 polymer ?
#
loop_
_entity_poly.entity_id
_entity_poly.type
_entity_poly.pdbx_seq_one_letter_code
_entity_poly.pdbx_strand_id
1 'polypeptide(L)'
;MLVAPLAGLSLLLTISVGPLPNADTGASEISFRQKTAAIQPLIRSATQCIAQRVAADPRYGGNNNLNDLIVDSVPSCVDALRAMIDAHDRYFGGGSGEMFFSGPYLDILPTAVSRWISKLKE
;
A
#
# COMPACT_ATOMS: atom_id res chain seq x y z
N MET A 1 33.36 17.81 -52.64
CA MET A 1 32.76 19.05 -52.07
C MET A 1 31.27 19.04 -52.42
N LEU A 2 30.40 19.57 -51.54
CA LEU A 2 28.91 19.54 -51.51
C LEU A 2 28.38 18.54 -50.46
N VAL A 3 28.43 18.84 -49.15
CA VAL A 3 27.52 19.70 -48.34
C VAL A 3 26.12 19.09 -48.17
N ALA A 4 25.84 18.60 -46.96
CA ALA A 4 24.50 18.28 -46.45
C ALA A 4 23.70 19.55 -46.16
N PRO A 5 22.37 19.46 -46.08
CA PRO A 5 21.69 20.15 -44.99
C PRO A 5 20.69 19.28 -44.23
N LEU A 6 20.59 19.62 -42.95
CA LEU A 6 19.87 18.98 -41.87
C LEU A 6 18.35 19.04 -42.04
N ALA A 7 17.69 17.95 -41.64
CA ALA A 7 16.28 17.96 -41.28
C ALA A 7 16.07 18.83 -40.03
N GLY A 8 15.29 19.90 -40.15
CA GLY A 8 14.85 20.73 -39.03
C GLY A 8 13.33 20.73 -38.97
N LEU A 9 12.75 19.79 -38.22
CA LEU A 9 11.31 19.80 -37.93
C LEU A 9 11.09 20.70 -36.70
N SER A 10 10.67 21.95 -36.91
CA SER A 10 10.35 22.88 -35.83
C SER A 10 9.01 22.51 -35.21
N LEU A 11 9.01 21.89 -34.03
CA LEU A 11 7.80 21.69 -33.23
C LEU A 11 7.49 22.99 -32.48
N LEU A 12 6.51 23.76 -32.96
CA LEU A 12 5.99 24.92 -32.24
C LEU A 12 5.11 24.43 -31.07
N LEU A 13 5.67 24.41 -29.85
CA LEU A 13 4.89 24.24 -28.64
C LEU A 13 4.16 25.54 -28.33
N THR A 14 2.88 25.62 -28.70
CA THR A 14 1.96 26.66 -28.21
C THR A 14 1.71 26.43 -26.72
N ILE A 15 2.37 27.20 -25.86
CA ILE A 15 2.04 27.30 -24.44
C ILE A 15 0.94 28.35 -24.24
N SER A 16 -0.23 27.94 -23.76
CA SER A 16 -1.23 28.88 -23.25
C SER A 16 -0.79 29.35 -21.87
N VAL A 17 -0.37 30.62 -21.76
CA VAL A 17 -0.04 31.23 -20.46
C VAL A 17 -1.35 31.65 -19.81
N GLY A 18 -1.89 30.80 -18.92
CA GLY A 18 -2.89 31.20 -17.95
C GLY A 18 -2.28 32.13 -16.89
N PRO A 19 -3.09 32.86 -16.09
CA PRO A 19 -2.58 33.81 -15.10
C PRO A 19 -1.54 33.16 -14.19
N LEU A 20 -0.38 33.81 -14.08
CA LEU A 20 0.83 33.36 -13.38
C LEU A 20 0.50 32.67 -12.06
N PRO A 21 0.80 31.36 -11.88
CA PRO A 21 0.84 30.80 -10.55
C PRO A 21 2.05 31.42 -9.85
N ASN A 22 1.78 32.04 -8.71
CA ASN A 22 2.79 32.49 -7.78
C ASN A 22 3.87 31.42 -7.65
N ALA A 23 5.13 31.85 -7.71
CA ALA A 23 6.27 31.02 -7.33
C ALA A 23 6.23 30.77 -5.82
N ASP A 24 5.29 29.94 -5.37
CA ASP A 24 5.40 29.26 -4.10
C ASP A 24 6.23 28.00 -4.35
N THR A 25 7.46 28.04 -3.86
CA THR A 25 8.27 26.86 -3.63
C THR A 25 7.59 26.06 -2.51
N GLY A 26 6.47 25.41 -2.83
CA GLY A 26 5.70 24.58 -1.91
C GLY A 26 5.76 23.16 -2.41
N ALA A 27 6.59 22.32 -1.79
CA ALA A 27 6.48 20.88 -1.95
C ALA A 27 4.99 20.52 -1.78
N SER A 28 4.38 19.90 -2.80
CA SER A 28 2.99 19.44 -2.70
C SER A 28 2.91 18.40 -1.59
N GLU A 29 2.60 18.85 -0.38
CA GLU A 29 2.39 17.97 0.75
C GLU A 29 1.08 17.21 0.49
N ILE A 30 1.22 15.94 0.10
CA ILE A 30 0.07 15.07 -0.14
C ILE A 30 -0.78 15.00 1.13
N SER A 31 -2.10 15.12 0.97
CA SER A 31 -3.04 15.11 2.09
C SER A 31 -3.03 13.76 2.82
N PHE A 32 -3.43 13.76 4.10
CA PHE A 32 -3.60 12.54 4.88
C PHE A 32 -4.46 11.49 4.14
N ARG A 33 -5.56 11.93 3.52
CA ARG A 33 -6.44 11.04 2.74
C ARG A 33 -5.70 10.38 1.57
N GLN A 34 -4.84 11.11 0.87
CA GLN A 34 -4.05 10.56 -0.23
C GLN A 34 -3.02 9.55 0.29
N LYS A 35 -2.36 9.84 1.41
CA LYS A 35 -1.44 8.90 2.09
C LYS A 35 -2.15 7.59 2.45
N THR A 36 -3.31 7.67 3.11
CA THR A 36 -4.10 6.49 3.46
C THR A 36 -4.56 5.70 2.24
N ALA A 37 -5.04 6.39 1.20
CA ALA A 37 -5.48 5.74 -0.04
C ALA A 37 -4.34 4.98 -0.74
N ALA A 38 -3.11 5.50 -0.68
CA ALA A 38 -1.94 4.85 -1.27
C ALA A 38 -1.52 3.58 -0.53
N ILE A 39 -1.71 3.51 0.79
CA ILE A 39 -1.32 2.35 1.60
C ILE A 39 -2.43 1.29 1.68
N GLN A 40 -3.69 1.69 1.49
CA GLN A 40 -4.85 0.80 1.61
C GLN A 40 -4.72 -0.54 0.82
N PRO A 41 -4.18 -0.57 -0.42
CA PRO A 41 -3.97 -1.83 -1.15
C PRO A 41 -2.96 -2.77 -0.48
N LEU A 42 -1.94 -2.22 0.19
CA LEU A 42 -0.91 -2.99 0.88
C LEU A 42 -1.45 -3.57 2.20
N ILE A 43 -2.23 -2.78 2.95
CA ILE A 43 -2.98 -3.28 4.12
C ILE A 43 -3.87 -4.46 3.68
N ARG A 44 -4.60 -4.27 2.58
CA ARG A 44 -5.48 -5.31 2.03
C ARG A 44 -4.69 -6.56 1.66
N SER A 45 -3.60 -6.40 0.93
CA SER A 45 -2.75 -7.52 0.48
C SER A 45 -2.18 -8.31 1.66
N ALA A 46 -1.67 -7.62 2.70
CA ALA A 46 -1.17 -8.26 3.91
C ALA A 46 -2.27 -9.04 4.65
N THR A 47 -3.43 -8.41 4.88
CA THR A 47 -4.56 -9.08 5.54
C THR A 47 -5.07 -10.26 4.71
N GLN A 48 -5.11 -10.13 3.38
CA GLN A 48 -5.51 -11.20 2.48
C GLN A 48 -4.54 -12.38 2.53
N CYS A 49 -3.23 -12.14 2.54
CA CYS A 49 -2.24 -13.22 2.69
C CYS A 49 -2.51 -14.01 3.98
N ILE A 50 -2.67 -13.32 5.11
CA ILE A 50 -2.94 -13.95 6.40
C ILE A 50 -4.25 -14.74 6.35
N ALA A 51 -5.32 -14.12 5.84
CA ALA A 51 -6.63 -14.78 5.75
C ALA A 51 -6.59 -16.04 4.88
N GLN A 52 -5.85 -16.03 3.77
CA GLN A 52 -5.69 -17.20 2.91
C GLN A 52 -4.91 -18.32 3.63
N ARG A 53 -3.85 -17.99 4.39
CA ARG A 53 -3.10 -18.99 5.15
C ARG A 53 -3.91 -19.58 6.30
N VAL A 54 -4.65 -18.74 7.03
CA VAL A 54 -5.58 -19.19 8.06
C VAL A 54 -6.66 -20.09 7.47
N ALA A 55 -7.29 -19.70 6.35
CA ALA A 55 -8.33 -20.51 5.71
C ALA A 55 -7.82 -21.84 5.15
N ALA A 56 -6.55 -21.91 4.76
CA ALA A 56 -5.90 -23.13 4.28
C ALA A 56 -5.39 -24.03 5.42
N ASP A 57 -5.39 -23.56 6.67
CA ASP A 57 -4.93 -24.33 7.82
C ASP A 57 -6.00 -25.39 8.20
N PRO A 58 -5.66 -26.68 8.28
CA PRO A 58 -6.61 -27.74 8.67
C PRO A 58 -7.22 -27.57 10.06
N ARG A 59 -6.57 -26.78 10.93
CA ARG A 59 -7.06 -26.46 12.28
C ARG A 59 -8.17 -25.40 12.25
N TYR A 60 -8.34 -24.69 11.14
CA TYR A 60 -9.37 -23.66 10.99
C TYR A 60 -10.77 -24.29 11.02
N GLY A 61 -11.67 -23.72 11.84
CA GLY A 61 -13.01 -24.26 12.09
C GLY A 61 -13.09 -25.35 13.17
N GLY A 62 -11.95 -25.77 13.74
CA GLY A 62 -11.89 -26.59 14.94
C GLY A 62 -12.06 -25.77 16.23
N ASN A 63 -11.66 -26.35 17.37
CA ASN A 63 -11.63 -25.65 18.68
C ASN A 63 -10.39 -24.75 18.85
N ASN A 64 -9.71 -24.40 17.75
CA ASN A 64 -8.48 -23.63 17.77
C ASN A 64 -8.77 -22.13 17.83
N ASN A 65 -7.94 -21.40 18.57
CA ASN A 65 -8.03 -19.95 18.66
C ASN A 65 -7.59 -19.32 17.33
N LEU A 66 -8.44 -18.48 16.74
CA LEU A 66 -8.14 -17.76 15.51
C LEU A 66 -6.85 -16.93 15.62
N ASN A 67 -6.56 -16.37 16.80
CA ASN A 67 -5.37 -15.57 17.02
C ASN A 67 -4.09 -16.41 16.87
N ASP A 68 -4.10 -17.66 17.33
CA ASP A 68 -2.95 -18.55 17.22
C ASP A 68 -2.68 -18.91 15.75
N LEU A 69 -3.75 -19.17 14.99
CA LEU A 69 -3.65 -19.43 13.55
C LEU A 69 -3.14 -18.21 12.77
N ILE A 70 -3.52 -17.01 13.20
CA ILE A 70 -3.01 -15.76 12.63
C ILE A 70 -1.51 -15.64 12.90
N VAL A 71 -1.07 -15.83 14.15
CA VAL A 71 0.36 -15.78 14.53
C VAL A 71 1.17 -16.80 13.74
N ASP A 72 0.69 -18.04 13.63
CA ASP A 72 1.33 -19.10 12.85
C ASP A 72 1.40 -18.79 11.34
N SER A 73 0.47 -17.97 10.83
CA SER A 73 0.42 -17.55 9.44
C SER A 73 1.37 -16.39 9.11
N VAL A 74 1.78 -15.59 10.12
CA VAL A 74 2.61 -14.38 9.92
C VAL A 74 3.93 -14.67 9.19
N PRO A 75 4.74 -15.70 9.54
CA PRO A 75 6.01 -15.98 8.87
C PRO A 75 5.88 -16.18 7.36
N SER A 76 4.73 -16.67 6.92
CA SER A 76 4.41 -16.89 5.51
C SER A 76 3.97 -15.64 4.74
N CYS A 77 3.70 -14.55 5.46
CA CYS A 77 3.16 -13.29 4.92
C CYS A 77 4.08 -12.10 5.18
N VAL A 78 5.31 -12.34 5.63
CA VAL A 78 6.26 -11.30 6.04
C VAL A 78 6.55 -10.31 4.92
N ASP A 79 6.65 -10.75 3.66
CA ASP A 79 6.93 -9.83 2.55
C ASP A 79 5.78 -8.83 2.33
N ALA A 80 4.53 -9.28 2.43
CA ALA A 80 3.36 -8.40 2.33
C ALA A 80 3.26 -7.44 3.53
N LEU A 81 3.59 -7.93 4.73
CA LEU A 81 3.62 -7.12 5.95
C LEU A 81 4.72 -6.06 5.90
N ARG A 82 5.93 -6.42 5.45
CA ARG A 82 7.04 -5.48 5.25
C ARG A 82 6.69 -4.42 4.21
N ALA A 83 6.12 -4.81 3.08
CA ALA A 83 5.70 -3.84 2.06
C ALA A 83 4.68 -2.83 2.61
N MET A 84 3.76 -3.26 3.47
CA MET A 84 2.82 -2.39 4.17
C MET A 84 3.53 -1.46 5.16
N ILE A 85 4.44 -1.98 5.99
CA ILE A 85 5.23 -1.21 6.98
C ILE A 85 6.08 -0.15 6.26
N ASP A 86 6.84 -0.56 5.24
CA ASP A 86 7.71 0.33 4.45
C ASP A 86 6.92 1.42 3.73
N ALA A 87 5.72 1.10 3.23
CA ALA A 87 4.84 2.10 2.65
C ALA A 87 4.32 3.08 3.70
N HIS A 88 3.95 2.59 4.88
CA HIS A 88 3.52 3.45 5.96
C HIS A 88 4.63 4.42 6.38
N ASP A 89 5.87 3.94 6.52
CA ASP A 89 7.04 4.76 6.80
C ASP A 89 7.28 5.83 5.73
N ARG A 90 7.14 5.49 4.44
CA ARG A 90 7.29 6.45 3.33
C ARG A 90 6.29 7.59 3.36
N TYR A 91 5.06 7.36 3.81
CA TYR A 91 4.00 8.37 3.80
C TYR A 91 3.84 9.11 5.12
N PHE A 92 4.11 8.45 6.25
CA PHE A 92 3.84 8.96 7.60
C PHE A 92 5.10 9.19 8.44
N GLY A 93 6.29 8.87 7.93
CA GLY A 93 7.57 9.10 8.58
C GLY A 93 8.18 7.81 9.14
N GLY A 94 9.51 7.78 9.27
CA GLY A 94 10.23 6.58 9.71
C GLY A 94 9.78 6.08 11.09
N GLY A 95 9.60 4.77 11.23
CA GLY A 95 9.11 4.12 12.44
C GLY A 95 7.59 4.18 12.64
N SER A 96 6.86 4.93 11.82
CA SER A 96 5.40 4.99 11.89
C SER A 96 4.73 3.67 11.47
N GLY A 97 5.35 2.94 10.54
CA GLY A 97 4.87 1.67 10.03
C GLY A 97 4.95 0.56 11.05
N GLU A 98 6.01 0.50 11.85
CA GLU A 98 6.09 -0.46 12.95
C GLU A 98 5.12 -0.12 14.08
N MET A 99 4.91 1.17 14.39
CA MET A 99 3.86 1.58 15.33
C MET A 99 2.46 1.25 14.81
N PHE A 100 2.23 1.44 13.51
CA PHE A 100 0.97 1.06 12.87
C PHE A 100 0.75 -0.45 12.89
N PHE A 101 1.78 -1.23 12.55
CA PHE A 101 1.73 -2.68 12.57
C PHE A 101 1.47 -3.21 13.98
N SER A 102 2.31 -2.85 14.94
CA SER A 102 2.22 -3.34 16.33
C SER A 102 1.03 -2.82 17.13
N GLY A 103 0.34 -1.77 16.66
CA GLY A 103 -0.86 -1.23 17.28
C GLY A 103 -2.12 -1.46 16.44
N PRO A 104 -2.62 -0.43 15.73
CA PRO A 104 -3.95 -0.44 15.14
C PRO A 104 -4.17 -1.55 14.09
N TYR A 105 -3.13 -1.99 13.39
CA TYR A 105 -3.26 -3.10 12.45
C TYR A 105 -3.56 -4.42 13.17
N LEU A 106 -2.77 -4.77 14.20
CA LEU A 106 -2.98 -6.00 14.96
C LEU A 106 -4.28 -6.00 15.77
N ASP A 107 -4.70 -4.84 16.31
CA ASP A 107 -5.97 -4.71 17.05
C ASP A 107 -7.19 -5.13 16.23
N ILE A 108 -7.20 -4.78 14.93
CA ILE A 108 -8.32 -5.09 14.03
C ILE A 108 -8.13 -6.38 13.23
N LEU A 109 -6.91 -6.92 13.20
CA LEU A 109 -6.53 -8.03 12.32
C LEU A 109 -7.43 -9.26 12.48
N PRO A 110 -7.77 -9.75 13.70
CA PRO A 110 -8.63 -10.91 13.86
C PRO A 110 -10.01 -10.72 13.23
N THR A 111 -10.60 -9.53 13.42
CA THR A 111 -11.90 -9.18 12.83
C THR A 111 -11.80 -9.07 11.31
N ALA A 112 -10.73 -8.46 10.80
CA ALA A 112 -10.51 -8.29 9.37
C ALA A 112 -10.30 -9.64 8.66
N VAL A 113 -9.53 -10.55 9.26
CA VAL A 113 -9.31 -11.92 8.77
C VAL A 113 -10.61 -12.71 8.75
N SER A 114 -11.38 -12.70 9.84
CA SER A 114 -12.68 -13.41 9.91
C SER A 114 -13.65 -12.97 8.81
N ARG A 115 -13.76 -11.66 8.57
CA ARG A 115 -14.58 -11.11 7.48
C ARG A 115 -14.06 -11.52 6.10
N TRP A 116 -12.74 -11.52 5.90
CA TRP A 116 -12.13 -11.95 4.65
C TRP A 116 -12.46 -13.41 4.34
N ILE A 117 -12.34 -14.30 5.33
CA ILE A 117 -12.61 -15.72 5.14
C ILE A 117 -14.09 -15.97 4.86
N SER A 118 -14.98 -15.23 5.52
CA SER A 118 -16.42 -15.30 5.24
C SER A 118 -16.72 -14.98 3.77
N LYS A 119 -16.05 -13.96 3.21
CA LYS A 119 -16.17 -13.58 1.79
C LYS A 119 -15.54 -14.57 0.81
N LEU A 120 -14.60 -15.41 1.24
CA LEU A 120 -14.03 -16.47 0.38
C LEU A 120 -15.01 -17.64 0.19
N LYS A 121 -16.02 -17.74 1.04
CA LYS A 121 -17.04 -18.81 1.02
C LYS A 121 -18.31 -18.41 0.27
N GLU A 122 -18.52 -17.10 0.06
CA GLU A 122 -19.58 -16.53 -0.78
C GLU A 122 -19.23 -16.65 -2.26
#